data_AF-S4W6E6-F1
#
_entry.id   AF-S4W6E6-F1
#
_cell.length_a   1.000
_cell.length_b   1.000
_cell.length_c   1.000
_cell.angle_alpha   90.00
_cell.angle_beta   90.00
_cell.angle_gamma   90.00
#
_symmetry.space_group_name_H-M   'P 1'
#
loop_
_entity.id
_entity.type
_entity.pdbx_description
1 polymer ?
#
loop_
_entity_poly.entity_id
_entity_poly.type
_entity_poly.pdbx_seq_one_letter_code
_entity_poly.pdbx_strand_id
1 'polypeptide(L)' 'MSRAADGPHPHPLTPADLPAGDEWAHGCPDCHLPIQGGSAGLAAHRRTVHTSAGDPRRQINIQL' A
#
# COMPACT_ATOMS: atom_id res chain seq x y z
N MET A 1 -11.67 -29.52 -7.68
CA MET A 1 -12.02 -28.09 -7.55
C MET A 1 -12.75 -27.89 -6.23
N SER A 2 -12.11 -27.31 -5.22
CA SER A 2 -12.71 -27.08 -3.89
C SER A 2 -13.46 -25.75 -3.90
N ARG A 3 -14.79 -25.79 -3.72
CA ARG A 3 -15.64 -24.60 -3.62
C ARG A 3 -15.48 -24.01 -2.22
N ALA A 4 -15.17 -22.73 -2.12
CA ALA A 4 -15.17 -22.01 -0.85
C ALA A 4 -16.56 -22.07 -0.20
N ALA A 5 -16.61 -22.27 1.12
CA ALA A 5 -17.86 -22.32 1.86
C ALA A 5 -18.61 -20.99 1.72
N ASP A 6 -19.89 -21.08 1.36
CA ASP A 6 -20.81 -19.93 1.26
C ASP A 6 -21.22 -19.55 2.68
N GLY A 7 -20.41 -18.73 3.34
CA GLY A 7 -20.65 -18.30 4.71
C GLY A 7 -19.76 -17.10 5.08
N PRO A 8 -20.20 -16.26 6.02
CA PRO A 8 -19.39 -15.16 6.52
C PRO A 8 -18.05 -15.72 7.02
N HIS A 9 -16.94 -15.18 6.52
CA HIS A 9 -15.63 -15.63 6.93
C HIS A 9 -15.51 -15.41 8.46
N PRO A 10 -15.14 -16.44 9.26
CA PRO A 10 -15.14 -16.36 10.72
C PRO A 10 -14.19 -15.30 11.26
N HIS A 11 -13.26 -14.84 10.42
CA HIS A 11 -12.43 -13.68 10.66
C HIS A 11 -12.81 -12.61 9.64
N PRO A 12 -13.18 -11.38 10.07
CA PRO A 12 -13.34 -10.26 9.16
C PRO A 12 -12.10 -10.14 8.29
N LEU A 13 -12.27 -10.23 6.97
CA LEU A 13 -11.16 -10.09 6.02
C LEU A 13 -10.61 -8.65 6.00
N THR A 14 -11.36 -7.72 6.57
CA THR A 14 -10.99 -6.32 6.73
C THR A 14 -10.62 -6.07 8.19
N PRO A 15 -9.33 -5.90 8.51
CA PRO A 15 -8.93 -5.49 9.84
C PRO A 15 -9.52 -4.11 10.18
N ALA A 16 -10.12 -3.99 11.36
CA ALA A 16 -10.87 -2.81 11.79
C ALA A 16 -10.00 -1.54 11.98
N ASP A 17 -8.67 -1.70 12.03
CA ASP A 17 -7.70 -0.64 12.31
C ASP A 17 -6.85 -0.28 11.08
N LEU A 18 -7.19 -0.80 9.89
CA LEU A 18 -6.50 -0.32 8.69
C LEU A 18 -6.90 1.14 8.44
N PRO A 19 -5.94 2.04 8.18
CA PRO A 19 -6.27 3.35 7.63
C PRO A 19 -7.11 3.11 6.37
N ALA A 20 -8.08 3.98 6.10
CA ALA A 20 -8.92 3.86 4.93
C ALA A 20 -8.02 3.84 3.68
N GLY A 21 -7.73 2.64 3.18
CA GLY A 21 -6.76 2.42 2.11
C GLY A 21 -7.20 3.05 0.80
N ASP A 22 -8.47 3.41 0.70
CA ASP A 22 -9.11 4.10 -0.42
C ASP A 22 -8.99 5.62 -0.32
N GLU A 23 -8.44 6.17 0.77
CA GLU A 23 -8.18 7.60 0.84
C GLU A 23 -7.05 7.98 -0.11
N TRP A 24 -7.34 8.92 -0.99
CA TRP A 24 -6.36 9.50 -1.90
C TRP A 24 -5.80 10.78 -1.30
N ALA A 25 -4.49 10.85 -1.12
CA ALA A 25 -3.85 12.13 -0.86
C ALA A 25 -3.92 13.01 -2.11
N HIS A 26 -4.07 14.33 -1.93
CA HIS A 26 -4.09 15.33 -3.01
C HIS A 26 -2.84 15.39 -3.90
N GLY A 27 -1.89 14.48 -3.67
CA GLY A 27 -0.74 14.22 -4.51
C GLY A 27 0.57 14.58 -3.81
N CYS A 28 1.65 13.98 -4.30
CA CYS A 28 2.99 14.42 -3.92
C CYS A 28 3.31 15.73 -4.65
N PRO A 29 3.79 16.79 -3.97
CA PRO A 29 4.10 18.08 -4.60
C PRO A 29 5.22 18.00 -5.63
N ASP A 30 6.09 16.99 -5.56
CA ASP A 30 7.18 16.79 -6.50
C ASP A 30 6.78 15.93 -7.71
N CYS A 31 5.93 14.90 -7.50
CA CYS A 31 5.52 14.00 -8.58
C CYS A 31 4.23 14.45 -9.29
N HIS A 32 3.42 15.32 -8.66
CA HIS A 32 2.13 15.77 -9.17
C HIS A 32 1.15 14.63 -9.49
N LEU A 33 1.33 13.46 -8.85
CA LEU A 33 0.52 12.27 -9.03
C LEU A 33 -0.29 11.97 -7.78
N PRO A 34 -1.54 11.48 -7.93
CA PRO A 34 -2.36 11.06 -6.79
C PRO A 34 -1.72 9.83 -6.12
N ILE A 35 -1.71 9.82 -4.79
CA ILE A 35 -1.13 8.74 -3.98
C ILE A 35 -2.24 8.12 -3.13
N GLN A 36 -2.41 6.81 -3.25
CA GLN A 36 -3.36 6.04 -2.45
C GLN A 36 -2.82 5.79 -1.03
N GLY A 37 -3.71 5.71 -0.04
CA GLY A 37 -3.39 5.48 1.37
C GLY A 37 -3.23 6.76 2.21
N GLY A 38 -3.80 7.87 1.75
CA GLY A 38 -3.84 9.14 2.47
C GLY A 38 -2.46 9.67 2.88
N SER A 39 -2.37 10.24 4.07
CA SER A 39 -1.13 10.81 4.62
C SER A 39 -0.03 9.76 4.85
N ALA A 40 -0.42 8.54 5.24
CA ALA A 40 0.51 7.43 5.44
C ALA A 40 1.12 6.97 4.10
N GLY A 41 0.29 6.83 3.07
CA GLY A 41 0.73 6.54 1.70
C GLY A 41 1.65 7.62 1.15
N LEU A 42 1.32 8.90 1.36
CA LEU A 42 2.17 10.03 0.96
C LEU A 42 3.52 10.04 1.71
N ALA A 43 3.54 9.75 3.01
CA ALA A 43 4.78 9.65 3.78
C ALA A 43 5.67 8.49 3.31
N ALA A 44 5.06 7.33 3.02
CA ALA A 44 5.76 6.19 2.45
C ALA A 44 6.35 6.54 1.07
N HIS A 45 5.55 7.13 0.16
CA HIS A 45 6.00 7.61 -1.15
C HIS A 45 7.22 8.52 -1.03
N ARG A 46 7.17 9.52 -0.15
CA ARG A 46 8.29 10.46 0.03
C ARG A 46 9.59 9.76 0.45
N ARG A 47 9.49 8.78 1.35
CA ARG A 47 10.64 7.99 1.81
C ARG A 47 11.21 7.11 0.72
N THR A 48 10.38 6.54 -0.15
CA THR A 48 10.83 5.57 -1.16
C THR A 48 11.28 6.22 -2.47
N VAL A 49 10.67 7.35 -2.85
CA VAL A 49 10.89 8.03 -4.14
C VAL A 49 11.84 9.22 -4.00
N HIS A 50 11.73 10.02 -2.93
CA HIS A 50 12.48 11.28 -2.79
C HIS A 50 13.66 11.18 -1.83
N THR A 51 13.70 10.17 -0.96
CA THR A 51 14.85 9.94 -0.09
C THR A 51 15.79 8.90 -0.71
N SER A 52 16.83 9.37 -1.42
CA SER A 52 17.89 8.52 -2.00
C SER A 52 18.89 7.97 -0.97
N ALA A 53 18.56 7.97 0.32
CA ALA A 53 19.45 7.48 1.37
C ALA A 53 19.44 5.95 1.36
N GLY A 54 20.24 5.37 0.45
CA GLY A 54 20.62 3.95 0.43
C GLY A 54 19.46 3.02 0.78
N ASP A 55 18.45 2.98 -0.09
CA ASP A 55 17.25 2.17 0.12
C ASP A 55 17.64 0.72 0.52
N PRO A 56 17.41 0.30 1.78
CA PRO A 56 17.86 -1.01 2.26
C PRO A 56 16.97 -2.13 1.74
N ARG A 57 15.95 -1.82 0.91
CA ARG A 57 15.07 -2.82 0.33
C ARG A 57 15.91 -3.69 -0.61
N ARG A 58 16.01 -4.96 -0.23
CA ARG A 58 16.68 -5.99 -1.01
C ARG A 58 16.00 -6.13 -2.37
N GLN A 59 16.76 -5.89 -3.44
CA GLN A 59 16.29 -6.15 -4.80
C GLN A 59 15.84 -7.62 -4.90
N ILE A 60 14.59 -7.83 -5.31
CA ILE A 60 14.06 -9.16 -5.60
C ILE A 60 14.20 -9.36 -7.10
N ASN A 61 15.07 -10.30 -7.50
CA ASN A 61 15.17 -10.72 -8.90
C ASN A 61 14.11 -11.79 -9.15
N ILE A 62 13.07 -11.45 -9.92
CA ILE A 62 12.05 -12.41 -10.35
C ILE A 62 12.54 -13.03 -11.66
N GLN A 63 12.96 -14.30 -11.62
CA GLN A 63 13.24 -15.07 -12.83
C GLN A 63 11.90 -15.56 -13.40
N LEU A 64 11.60 -15.13 -14.63
CA LEU A 64 10.41 -15.50 -15.40
C LEU A 64 10.58 -16.90 -16.01
#